data_AF-A0A8D8AI12-F1
#
_entry.id   AF-A0A8D8AI12-F1
#
_cell.length_a   1.000
_cell.length_b   1.000
_cell.length_c   1.000
_cell.angle_alpha   90.00
_cell.angle_beta   90.00
_cell.angle_gamma   90.00
#
_symmetry.space_group_name_H-M   'P 1'
#
loop_
_entity.id
_entity.type
_entity.pdbx_description
1 polymer ?
#
loop_
_entity_poly.entity_id
_entity_poly.type
_entity_poly.pdbx_seq_one_letter_code
_entity_poly.pdbx_strand_id
1 'polypeptide(L)'
;LGSDTPEQKSARQRLLAERLARDRRCKNLLIDRIAEDQLEHVKDKQTAKDMWDALRDAFERVGIAGKLFLKKRFQEMRLEEGEDVKAFLLQFEKVLRELRAAGVKMETEDVVCQLLLALPGSFNALITAVETIEPKDLSLEYVKKRVL
;
A
#
# COMPACT_ATOMS: atom_id res chain seq x y z
N LEU A 1 1.34 4.09 46.61
CA LEU A 1 1.05 4.74 45.31
C LEU A 1 1.87 6.02 45.26
N GLY A 2 3.09 5.94 44.73
CA GLY A 2 4.08 7.00 44.85
C GLY A 2 3.63 8.26 44.12
N SER A 3 3.44 9.35 44.86
CA SER A 3 3.29 10.67 44.26
C SER A 3 4.62 11.06 43.62
N ASP A 4 4.61 11.37 42.33
CA ASP A 4 5.76 11.91 41.59
C ASP A 4 6.47 13.01 42.40
N THR A 5 7.80 12.95 42.48
CA THR A 5 8.58 14.02 43.12
C THR A 5 8.42 15.34 42.37
N PRO A 6 8.65 16.50 43.02
CA PRO A 6 8.57 17.80 42.37
C PRO A 6 9.39 17.87 41.06
N GLU A 7 10.54 17.22 41.01
CA GLU A 7 11.41 17.14 39.84
C GLU A 7 10.78 16.34 38.70
N GLN A 8 10.14 15.20 39.01
CA GLN A 8 9.44 14.37 38.03
C GLN A 8 8.22 15.08 37.44
N LYS A 9 7.46 15.82 38.26
CA LYS A 9 6.34 16.65 37.79
C LYS A 9 6.81 17.77 36.85
N SER A 10 7.90 18.45 37.22
CA SER A 10 8.50 19.52 36.41
C SER A 10 9.02 18.99 35.06
N ALA A 11 9.73 17.86 35.06
CA ALA A 11 10.20 17.21 33.83
C ALA A 11 9.05 16.80 32.90
N ARG A 12 7.97 16.23 33.47
CA ARG A 12 6.77 15.83 32.70
C ARG A 12 6.05 17.03 32.08
N GLN A 13 5.94 18.14 32.80
CA GLN A 13 5.35 19.38 32.27
C GLN A 13 6.17 19.94 31.11
N ARG A 14 7.50 19.96 31.20
CA ARG A 14 8.38 20.41 30.11
C ARG A 14 8.20 19.54 28.86
N LEU A 15 8.18 18.22 29.02
CA LEU A 15 7.97 17.29 27.91
C LEU A 15 6.61 17.49 27.24
N LEU A 16 5.55 17.69 28.02
CA LEU A 16 4.21 17.95 27.50
C LEU A 16 4.16 19.25 26.71
N ALA A 17 4.73 20.34 27.24
CA ALA A 17 4.81 21.62 26.56
C ALA A 17 5.57 21.51 25.23
N GLU A 18 6.69 20.78 25.22
CA GLU A 18 7.48 20.55 24.01
C GLU A 18 6.70 19.74 22.96
N ARG A 19 5.96 18.71 23.39
CA ARG A 19 5.09 17.91 22.51
C ARG A 19 3.98 18.77 21.91
N LEU A 20 3.31 19.59 22.70
CA LEU A 20 2.27 20.51 22.21
C LEU A 20 2.84 21.55 21.25
N ALA A 21 4.04 22.07 21.52
CA ALA A 21 4.71 23.02 20.62
C ALA A 21 5.13 22.36 19.30
N ARG A 22 5.56 21.08 19.33
CA ARG A 22 5.84 20.31 18.11
C ARG A 22 4.56 20.02 17.32
N ASP A 23 3.50 19.58 18.00
CA ASP A 23 2.21 19.31 17.37
C ASP A 23 1.66 20.56 16.68
N ARG A 24 1.64 21.71 17.37
CA ARG A 24 1.19 22.99 16.80
C ARG A 24 1.98 23.38 15.55
N ARG A 25 3.31 23.20 15.57
CA ARG A 25 4.15 23.44 14.39
C ARG A 25 3.79 22.53 13.23
N CYS A 26 3.58 21.23 13.49
CA CYS A 26 3.15 20.30 12.46
C CYS A 26 1.76 20.64 11.91
N LYS A 27 0.80 21.03 12.76
CA LYS A 27 -0.54 21.47 12.31
C LYS A 27 -0.46 22.64 11.35
N ASN A 28 0.31 23.67 11.69
CA ASN A 28 0.50 24.84 10.82
C ASN A 28 1.13 24.44 9.48
N LEU A 29 2.18 23.61 9.51
CA LEU A 29 2.80 23.11 8.28
C LEU A 29 1.83 22.31 7.41
N LEU A 30 0.92 21.53 8.00
CA LEU A 30 -0.10 20.81 7.24
C LEU A 30 -1.09 21.78 6.60
N ILE A 31 -1.60 22.77 7.35
CA ILE A 31 -2.53 23.79 6.85
C ILE A 31 -1.90 24.61 5.72
N ASP A 32 -0.65 25.03 5.88
CA ASP A 32 0.08 25.85 4.89
C ASP A 32 0.36 25.10 3.57
N ARG A 33 0.25 23.77 3.56
CA ARG A 33 0.62 22.92 2.42
C ARG A 33 -0.56 22.28 1.70
N ILE A 34 -1.78 22.48 2.19
CA ILE A 34 -3.00 22.00 1.55
C ILE A 34 -3.77 23.17 0.92
N ALA A 35 -4.50 22.88 -0.15
CA ALA A 35 -5.35 23.88 -0.79
C ALA A 35 -6.52 24.27 0.12
N GLU A 36 -7.00 25.51 -0.02
CA GLU A 36 -8.02 26.10 0.87
C GLU A 36 -9.33 25.30 0.88
N ASP A 37 -9.71 24.76 -0.28
CA ASP A 37 -10.89 23.90 -0.46
C ASP A 37 -10.77 22.53 0.23
N GLN A 38 -9.55 22.12 0.61
CA GLN A 38 -9.31 20.88 1.35
C GLN A 38 -9.21 21.09 2.88
N LEU A 39 -9.26 22.33 3.37
CA LEU A 39 -9.19 22.64 4.81
C LEU A 39 -10.34 22.02 5.61
N GLU A 40 -11.48 21.77 4.96
CA GLU A 40 -12.62 21.09 5.58
C GLU A 40 -12.27 19.71 6.16
N HIS A 41 -11.30 19.00 5.57
CA HIS A 41 -10.87 17.69 6.06
C HIS A 41 -10.12 17.75 7.40
N VAL A 42 -9.54 18.90 7.75
CA VAL A 42 -8.62 19.04 8.89
C VAL A 42 -9.10 20.01 9.98
N LYS A 43 -10.08 20.88 9.68
CA LYS A 43 -10.51 21.98 10.57
C LYS A 43 -10.90 21.55 11.99
N ASP A 44 -11.52 20.37 12.13
CA ASP A 44 -12.03 19.88 13.43
C ASP A 44 -11.04 18.95 14.17
N LYS A 45 -9.83 18.77 13.63
CA LYS A 45 -8.85 17.79 14.14
C LYS A 45 -7.97 18.40 15.23
N GLN A 46 -7.80 17.64 16.32
CA GLN A 46 -7.16 18.13 17.54
C GLN A 46 -5.65 18.08 17.45
N THR A 47 -5.09 17.00 16.91
CA THR A 47 -3.64 16.83 16.75
C THR A 47 -3.21 16.88 15.29
N ALA A 48 -1.92 17.16 15.03
CA ALA A 48 -1.35 17.06 13.69
C ALA A 48 -1.46 15.64 13.12
N LYS A 49 -1.41 14.62 13.98
CA LYS A 49 -1.62 13.24 13.59
C LYS A 49 -3.05 13.02 13.07
N ASP A 50 -4.06 13.51 13.78
CA ASP A 50 -5.46 13.39 13.35
C ASP A 50 -5.72 14.10 12.02
N MET A 51 -5.07 15.25 11.80
CA MET A 51 -5.11 15.96 10.51
C MET A 51 -4.48 15.13 9.39
N TRP A 52 -3.29 14.59 9.62
CA TRP A 52 -2.59 13.74 8.65
C TRP A 52 -3.39 12.48 8.31
N ASP A 53 -3.93 11.79 9.32
CA ASP A 53 -4.74 10.60 9.14
C ASP A 53 -6.03 10.91 8.35
N ALA A 54 -6.65 12.08 8.56
CA ALA A 54 -7.82 12.52 7.81
C ALA A 54 -7.52 12.85 6.34
N LEU A 55 -6.42 13.55 6.07
CA LEU A 55 -5.93 13.80 4.70
C LEU A 55 -5.61 12.47 4.00
N ARG A 56 -4.93 11.57 4.70
CA ARG A 56 -4.64 10.22 4.20
C ARG A 56 -5.92 9.48 3.85
N ASP A 57 -6.92 9.49 4.73
CA ASP A 57 -8.20 8.84 4.46
C ASP A 57 -8.98 9.47 3.30
N ALA A 58 -8.87 10.79 3.09
CA ALA A 58 -9.55 11.49 2.01
C ALA A 58 -8.88 11.27 0.64
N PHE A 59 -7.54 11.27 0.59
CA PHE A 59 -6.79 11.31 -0.67
C PHE A 59 -5.99 10.04 -0.98
N GLU A 60 -5.59 9.26 0.02
CA GLU A 60 -4.89 7.98 -0.21
C GLU A 60 -5.88 6.83 -0.43
N ARG A 61 -7.13 6.96 0.02
CA ARG A 61 -8.16 5.97 -0.27
C ARG A 61 -8.56 6.03 -1.74
N VAL A 62 -7.96 5.14 -2.52
CA VAL A 62 -8.59 4.66 -3.75
C VAL A 62 -9.94 4.06 -3.35
N GLY A 63 -11.03 4.77 -3.67
CA GLY A 63 -12.39 4.32 -3.37
C GLY A 63 -12.74 2.99 -4.04
N ILE A 64 -13.92 2.42 -3.74
CA ILE A 64 -14.37 1.12 -4.28
C ILE A 64 -14.23 1.07 -5.81
N ALA A 65 -14.58 2.16 -6.51
CA ALA A 65 -14.46 2.25 -7.96
C ALA A 65 -13.00 2.12 -8.45
N GLY A 66 -12.04 2.77 -7.79
CA GLY A 66 -10.64 2.65 -8.17
C GLY A 66 -10.04 1.28 -7.82
N LYS A 67 -10.46 0.68 -6.69
CA LYS A 67 -10.07 -0.70 -6.36
C LYS A 67 -10.62 -1.69 -7.38
N LEU A 68 -11.87 -1.50 -7.80
CA LEU A 68 -12.51 -2.31 -8.83
C LEU A 68 -11.80 -2.15 -10.18
N PHE A 69 -11.47 -0.93 -10.58
CA PHE A 69 -10.70 -0.65 -11.79
C PHE A 69 -9.35 -1.38 -11.78
N LEU A 70 -8.58 -1.26 -10.68
CA LEU A 70 -7.30 -1.93 -10.55
C LEU A 70 -7.43 -3.46 -10.54
N LYS A 71 -8.44 -4.01 -9.86
CA LYS A 71 -8.72 -5.45 -9.84
C LYS A 71 -9.08 -5.96 -11.24
N LYS A 72 -9.95 -5.25 -11.95
CA LYS A 72 -10.34 -5.57 -13.32
C LYS A 72 -9.12 -5.56 -14.25
N ARG A 73 -8.33 -4.48 -14.21
CA ARG A 73 -7.09 -4.36 -14.98
C ARG A 73 -6.10 -5.49 -14.67
N PHE A 74 -5.93 -5.86 -13.40
CA PHE A 74 -5.06 -6.97 -12.99
C PHE A 74 -5.55 -8.33 -13.51
N GLN A 75 -6.86 -8.58 -13.43
CA GLN A 75 -7.48 -9.81 -13.91
C GLN A 75 -7.47 -9.96 -15.43
N GLU A 76 -7.53 -8.84 -16.15
CA GLU A 76 -7.51 -8.77 -17.62
C GLU A 76 -6.10 -8.80 -18.20
N MET A 77 -5.04 -8.72 -17.39
CA MET A 77 -3.67 -8.82 -17.89
C MET A 77 -3.44 -10.15 -18.58
N ARG A 78 -2.97 -10.11 -19.83
CA ARG A 78 -2.54 -11.26 -20.61
C ARG A 78 -1.22 -10.92 -21.27
N LEU A 79 -0.33 -11.92 -21.37
CA LEU A 79 0.84 -11.90 -22.22
C LEU A 79 0.46 -12.60 -23.52
N GLU A 80 0.60 -11.92 -24.64
CA GLU A 80 0.34 -12.51 -25.95
C GLU A 80 1.56 -13.29 -26.46
N GLU A 81 1.33 -14.24 -27.37
CA GLU A 81 2.41 -15.04 -27.94
C GLU A 81 3.43 -14.15 -28.68
N GLY A 82 4.71 -14.25 -28.28
CA GLY A 82 5.81 -13.47 -28.86
C GLY A 82 6.04 -12.09 -28.25
N GLU A 83 5.25 -11.67 -27.26
CA GLU A 83 5.51 -10.44 -26.50
C GLU A 83 6.71 -10.56 -25.55
N ASP A 84 7.28 -9.41 -25.16
CA ASP A 84 8.39 -9.37 -24.20
C ASP A 84 7.90 -9.69 -22.78
N VAL A 85 8.25 -10.90 -22.32
CA VAL A 85 7.96 -11.38 -20.97
C VAL A 85 8.48 -10.43 -19.88
N LYS A 86 9.65 -9.81 -20.06
CA LYS A 86 10.23 -8.89 -19.07
C LYS A 86 9.37 -7.64 -18.94
N ALA A 87 8.95 -7.06 -20.06
CA ALA A 87 8.08 -5.89 -20.08
C ALA A 87 6.72 -6.20 -19.44
N PHE A 88 6.15 -7.36 -19.76
CA PHE A 88 4.91 -7.84 -19.15
C PHE A 88 5.02 -7.99 -17.63
N LEU A 89 6.08 -8.67 -17.13
CA LEU A 89 6.31 -8.85 -15.69
C LEU A 89 6.46 -7.51 -14.97
N LEU A 90 7.17 -6.55 -15.56
CA LEU A 90 7.32 -5.21 -14.99
C LEU A 90 5.97 -4.50 -14.83
N GLN A 91 5.10 -4.62 -15.84
CA GLN A 91 3.74 -4.08 -15.80
C GLN A 91 2.87 -4.82 -14.79
N PHE A 92 2.99 -6.13 -14.69
CA PHE A 92 2.25 -6.96 -13.74
C PHE A 92 2.55 -6.55 -12.30
N GLU A 93 3.84 -6.40 -11.98
CA GLU A 93 4.27 -5.94 -10.66
C GLU A 93 3.86 -4.49 -10.39
N LYS A 94 3.82 -3.63 -11.42
CA LYS A 94 3.34 -2.26 -11.27
C LYS A 94 1.88 -2.24 -10.81
N VAL A 95 1.01 -3.00 -11.48
CA VAL A 95 -0.42 -3.09 -11.08
C VAL A 95 -0.56 -3.73 -9.70
N LEU A 96 0.24 -4.74 -9.37
CA LEU A 96 0.26 -5.34 -8.04
C LEU A 96 0.64 -4.32 -6.94
N ARG A 97 1.63 -3.46 -7.20
CA ARG A 97 2.01 -2.37 -6.28
C ARG A 97 0.88 -1.35 -6.13
N GLU A 98 0.22 -0.97 -7.23
CA GLU A 98 -0.94 -0.06 -7.23
C GLU A 98 -2.10 -0.65 -6.39
N LEU A 99 -2.39 -1.94 -6.53
CA LEU A 99 -3.39 -2.66 -5.71
C LEU A 99 -3.05 -2.65 -4.22
N ARG A 100 -1.79 -2.94 -3.86
CA ARG A 100 -1.34 -2.92 -2.46
C ARG A 100 -1.42 -1.51 -1.87
N ALA A 101 -1.01 -0.49 -2.63
CA ALA A 101 -1.14 0.91 -2.23
C ALA A 101 -2.62 1.33 -2.05
N ALA A 102 -3.53 0.80 -2.86
CA ALA A 102 -4.97 0.96 -2.70
C ALA A 102 -5.56 0.17 -1.50
N GLY A 103 -4.73 -0.49 -0.69
CA GLY A 103 -5.14 -1.28 0.46
C GLY A 103 -5.87 -2.58 0.09
N VAL A 104 -5.65 -3.10 -1.13
CA VAL A 104 -6.15 -4.43 -1.52
C VAL A 104 -5.16 -5.49 -1.03
N LYS A 105 -5.64 -6.38 -0.15
CA LYS A 105 -4.89 -7.57 0.25
C LYS A 105 -4.94 -8.60 -0.88
N MET A 106 -3.78 -9.15 -1.21
CA MET A 106 -3.59 -10.20 -2.21
C MET A 106 -2.65 -11.22 -1.60
N GLU A 107 -3.13 -12.45 -1.42
CA GLU A 107 -2.30 -13.53 -0.92
C GLU A 107 -1.28 -13.94 -1.99
N THR A 108 -0.14 -14.50 -1.57
CA THR A 108 0.92 -14.91 -2.51
C THR A 108 0.40 -15.88 -3.55
N GLU A 109 -0.44 -16.83 -3.12
CA GLU A 109 -1.09 -17.80 -3.99
C GLU A 109 -1.97 -17.11 -5.06
N ASP A 110 -2.83 -16.16 -4.67
CA ASP A 110 -3.69 -15.42 -5.62
C ASP A 110 -2.86 -14.70 -6.69
N VAL A 111 -1.73 -14.09 -6.27
CA VAL A 111 -0.83 -13.38 -7.18
C VAL A 111 -0.17 -14.34 -8.17
N VAL A 112 0.28 -15.50 -7.69
CA VAL A 112 0.91 -16.52 -8.53
C VAL A 112 -0.10 -17.13 -9.49
N CYS A 113 -1.29 -17.51 -9.02
CA CYS A 113 -2.36 -18.02 -9.86
C CYS A 113 -2.72 -17.00 -10.95
N GLN A 114 -2.86 -15.72 -10.60
CA GLN A 114 -3.13 -14.68 -11.60
C GLN A 114 -2.00 -14.54 -12.63
N LEU A 115 -0.73 -14.67 -12.23
CA LEU A 115 0.39 -14.64 -13.16
C LEU A 115 0.31 -15.83 -14.13
N LEU A 116 0.11 -17.04 -13.62
CA LEU A 116 0.01 -18.25 -14.45
C LEU A 116 -1.17 -18.18 -15.44
N LEU A 117 -2.33 -17.70 -14.98
CA LEU A 117 -3.52 -17.48 -15.82
C LEU A 117 -3.31 -16.40 -16.90
N ALA A 118 -2.31 -15.55 -16.74
CA ALA A 118 -2.00 -14.49 -17.68
C ALA A 118 -0.99 -14.91 -18.76
N LEU A 119 -0.31 -16.05 -18.58
CA LEU A 119 0.66 -16.55 -19.56
C LEU A 119 -0.05 -17.23 -20.74
N PRO A 120 0.51 -17.16 -21.95
CA PRO A 120 -0.05 -17.82 -23.12
C PRO A 120 0.27 -19.33 -23.12
N GLY A 121 -0.36 -20.06 -24.04
CA GLY A 121 -0.31 -21.53 -24.09
C GLY A 121 1.09 -22.11 -24.27
N SER A 122 2.04 -21.35 -24.83
CA SER A 122 3.46 -21.74 -24.91
C SER A 122 4.11 -22.02 -23.55
N PHE A 123 3.54 -21.52 -22.44
CA PHE A 123 4.02 -21.77 -21.09
C PHE A 123 3.30 -22.92 -20.36
N ASN A 124 2.41 -23.67 -21.02
CA ASN A 124 1.63 -24.74 -20.37
C ASN A 124 2.50 -25.77 -19.63
N ALA A 125 3.65 -26.14 -20.17
CA ALA A 125 4.58 -27.07 -19.50
C ALA A 125 5.11 -26.52 -18.16
N LEU A 126 5.38 -25.21 -18.11
CA LEU A 126 5.77 -24.53 -16.88
C LEU A 126 4.61 -24.46 -15.90
N ILE A 127 3.40 -24.15 -16.37
CA ILE A 127 2.19 -24.09 -15.54
C ILE A 127 1.98 -25.44 -14.86
N THR A 128 2.01 -26.55 -15.61
CA THR A 128 1.89 -27.91 -15.06
C THR A 128 3.00 -28.23 -14.06
N ALA A 129 4.25 -27.81 -14.31
CA ALA A 129 5.32 -28.02 -13.35
C ALA A 129 5.05 -27.26 -12.03
N VAL A 130 4.48 -26.05 -12.12
CA VAL A 130 4.17 -25.21 -10.95
C VAL A 130 3.02 -25.79 -10.11
N GLU A 131 2.02 -26.42 -10.74
CA GLU A 131 0.91 -27.10 -10.07
C GLU A 131 1.36 -28.25 -9.14
N THR A 132 2.57 -28.79 -9.34
CA THR A 132 3.12 -29.89 -8.53
C THR A 132 3.93 -29.42 -7.31
N ILE A 133 4.11 -28.11 -7.14
CA ILE A 133 4.95 -27.54 -6.07
C ILE A 133 4.16 -27.40 -4.79
N GLU A 134 4.79 -27.67 -3.64
CA GLU A 134 4.17 -27.39 -2.35
C GLU A 134 3.95 -25.89 -2.14
N PRO A 135 2.79 -25.46 -1.61
CA PRO A 135 2.46 -24.03 -1.45
C PRO A 135 3.50 -23.19 -0.70
N LYS A 136 4.26 -23.81 0.22
CA LYS A 136 5.32 -23.16 0.99
C LYS A 136 6.54 -22.76 0.16
N ASP A 137 6.78 -23.46 -0.94
CA ASP A 137 7.90 -23.23 -1.86
C ASP A 137 7.48 -22.36 -3.06
N LEU A 138 6.18 -22.05 -3.17
CA LEU A 138 5.60 -21.23 -4.21
C LEU A 138 5.80 -19.74 -3.91
N SER A 139 6.38 -19.02 -4.85
CA SER A 139 6.54 -17.57 -4.76
C SER A 139 6.51 -16.92 -6.14
N LEU A 140 6.18 -15.63 -6.17
CA LEU A 140 6.22 -14.84 -7.41
C LEU A 140 7.63 -14.87 -8.04
N GLU A 141 8.68 -14.78 -7.23
CA GLU A 141 10.07 -14.85 -7.70
C GLU A 141 10.43 -16.21 -8.32
N TYR A 142 9.90 -17.31 -7.78
CA TYR A 142 10.11 -18.64 -8.33
C TYR A 142 9.53 -18.76 -9.75
N VAL A 143 8.32 -18.23 -9.97
CA VAL A 143 7.64 -18.28 -11.28
C VAL A 143 8.34 -17.34 -12.27
N LYS A 144 8.66 -16.11 -11.85
CA LYS A 144 9.41 -15.13 -12.66
C LYS A 144 10.71 -15.71 -13.22
N LYS A 145 11.48 -16.45 -12.41
CA LYS A 145 12.73 -17.07 -12.85
C LYS A 145 12.58 -18.17 -13.90
N ARG A 146 11.37 -18.73 -14.05
CA ARG A 146 11.11 -19.82 -15.02
C ARG A 146 10.51 -19.32 -16.32
N VAL A 147 9.83 -18.17 -16.28
CA VAL A 147 9.26 -17.55 -17.49
C VAL A 147 10.27 -16.67 -18.24
N LEU A 148 11.36 -16.28 -17.57
CA LEU A 148 12.49 -15.52 -18.12
C LEU A 148 13.60 -16.42 -18.66
#